data_AF-A0AAW8KXX2-F1
#
_entry.id   AF-A0AAW8KXX2-F1
#
_cell.length_a   1.000
_cell.length_b   1.000
_cell.length_c   1.000
_cell.angle_alpha   90.00
_cell.angle_beta   90.00
_cell.angle_gamma   90.00
#
_symmetry.space_group_name_H-M   'P 1'
#
loop_
_entity.id
_entity.type
_entity.pdbx_description
1 polymer ?
#
loop_
_entity_poly.entity_id
_entity_poly.type
_entity_poly.pdbx_seq_one_letter_code
_entity_poly.pdbx_strand_id
1 'polypeptide(L)'
;MAEFIAVILITILAVVSPGADFAIVTKNSYLYGRKIGVFTSLGISLGVLVHVTYTLVAVAFVMTYTPQILNIVKYIGALYLIYIGYKTFTQKPVLDAVALNAIGSFQAIKYGFFTNALNPKTTLFVISTYTQIVSLT
;
A
#
# COMPACT_ATOMS: atom_id res chain seq x y z
N MET A 1 -10.25 -17.68 10.07
CA MET A 1 -10.57 -17.86 8.63
C MET A 1 -11.26 -16.63 8.04
N ALA A 2 -12.34 -16.11 8.63
CA ALA A 2 -13.05 -14.93 8.11
C ALA A 2 -12.17 -13.66 8.05
N GLU A 3 -11.38 -13.40 9.09
CA GLU A 3 -10.47 -12.24 9.15
C GLU A 3 -9.45 -12.25 8.00
N PHE A 4 -8.84 -13.41 7.74
CA PHE A 4 -7.85 -13.58 6.66
C PHE A 4 -8.45 -13.28 5.28
N ILE A 5 -9.66 -13.79 5.02
CA ILE A 5 -10.39 -13.51 3.77
C ILE A 5 -10.72 -12.01 3.65
N ALA A 6 -11.16 -11.38 4.73
CA ALA A 6 -11.47 -9.94 4.75
C ALA A 6 -10.24 -9.08 4.47
N VAL A 7 -9.10 -9.39 5.10
CA VAL A 7 -7.82 -8.69 4.85
C VAL A 7 -7.40 -8.86 3.40
N ILE A 8 -7.49 -10.08 2.84
CA ILE A 8 -7.16 -10.32 1.42
C ILE A 8 -8.05 -9.46 0.50
N LEU A 9 -9.37 -9.51 0.67
CA LEU A 9 -10.30 -8.79 -0.19
C LEU A 9 -10.08 -7.28 -0.13
N ILE A 10 -9.93 -6.72 1.07
CA ILE A 10 -9.73 -5.29 1.26
C ILE A 10 -8.37 -4.85 0.72
N THR A 11 -7.33 -5.68 0.89
CA THR A 11 -6.00 -5.40 0.32
C THR A 11 -6.02 -5.43 -1.21
N ILE A 12 -6.73 -6.39 -1.82
CA ILE A 12 -6.91 -6.43 -3.29
C ILE A 12 -7.57 -5.14 -3.77
N LEU A 13 -8.69 -4.73 -3.15
CA LEU A 13 -9.39 -3.50 -3.52
C LEU A 13 -8.49 -2.26 -3.37
N ALA A 14 -7.68 -2.21 -2.31
CA ALA A 14 -6.76 -1.10 -2.08
C ALA A 14 -5.63 -1.03 -3.09
N VAL A 15 -5.05 -2.16 -3.50
CA VAL A 15 -3.95 -2.21 -4.48
C VAL A 15 -4.45 -1.98 -5.91
N VAL A 16 -5.68 -2.40 -6.23
CA VAL A 16 -6.33 -2.12 -7.52
C VAL A 16 -6.73 -0.64 -7.64
N SER A 17 -7.01 0.03 -6.51
CA SER A 17 -7.32 1.47 -6.53
C SER A 17 -6.14 2.27 -7.09
N PRO A 18 -6.36 3.20 -8.03
CA PRO A 18 -5.25 3.95 -8.60
C PRO A 18 -4.56 4.79 -7.50
N GLY A 19 -3.23 4.70 -7.47
CA GLY A 19 -2.36 5.29 -6.46
C GLY A 19 -0.89 5.07 -6.85
N ALA A 20 0.06 5.38 -5.96
CA ALA A 20 1.49 5.27 -6.26
C ALA A 20 1.91 3.85 -6.67
N ASP A 21 1.46 2.84 -5.93
CA ASP A 21 1.75 1.42 -6.17
C ASP A 21 1.20 0.95 -7.54
N PHE A 22 -0.06 1.28 -7.83
CA PHE A 22 -0.68 0.97 -9.12
C PHE A 22 0.04 1.70 -10.28
N ALA A 23 0.40 2.97 -10.08
CA ALA A 23 1.07 3.78 -11.08
C ALA A 23 2.46 3.26 -11.41
N ILE A 24 3.28 2.90 -10.41
CA ILE A 24 4.64 2.42 -10.65
C ILE A 24 4.65 1.04 -11.30
N VAL A 25 3.75 0.14 -10.91
CA VAL A 25 3.62 -1.20 -11.54
C VAL A 25 3.13 -1.05 -12.98
N THR A 26 2.11 -0.23 -13.22
CA THR A 26 1.58 0.00 -14.57
C THR A 26 2.64 0.64 -15.46
N LYS A 27 3.34 1.68 -14.98
CA LYS A 27 4.45 2.33 -15.68
C LYS A 27 5.56 1.35 -16.02
N ASN A 28 6.04 0.58 -15.04
CA ASN A 28 7.16 -0.34 -15.26
C ASN A 28 6.77 -1.54 -16.13
N SER A 29 5.53 -2.02 -16.03
CA SER A 29 5.00 -3.08 -16.90
C SER A 29 4.87 -2.62 -18.35
N TYR A 30 4.42 -1.37 -18.54
CA TYR A 30 4.24 -0.77 -19.86
C TYR A 30 5.57 -0.42 -20.53
N LEU A 31 6.49 0.22 -19.80
CA LEU A 31 7.76 0.71 -20.35
C LEU A 31 8.84 -0.37 -20.46
N TYR A 32 8.91 -1.32 -19.51
CA TYR A 32 10.02 -2.27 -19.39
C TYR A 32 9.56 -3.74 -19.44
N GLY A 33 8.28 -3.97 -19.73
CA GLY A 33 7.69 -5.30 -19.91
C GLY A 33 7.21 -5.97 -18.62
N ARG A 34 6.38 -7.00 -18.81
CA ARG A 34 5.68 -7.73 -17.73
C ARG A 34 6.61 -8.25 -16.64
N LYS A 35 7.80 -8.75 -17.00
CA LYS A 35 8.77 -9.30 -16.03
C LYS A 35 9.21 -8.24 -15.02
N ILE A 36 9.50 -7.02 -15.48
CA ILE A 36 9.90 -5.91 -14.62
C ILE A 36 8.72 -5.45 -13.76
N GLY A 37 7.50 -5.43 -14.32
CA GLY A 37 6.27 -5.22 -13.57
C GLY A 37 6.13 -6.16 -12.36
N VAL A 38 6.32 -7.47 -12.57
CA VAL A 38 6.27 -8.48 -11.50
C VAL A 38 7.33 -8.23 -10.42
N PHE A 39 8.56 -7.88 -10.81
CA PHE A 39 9.62 -7.54 -9.83
C PHE A 39 9.31 -6.26 -9.05
N THR A 40 8.67 -5.27 -9.67
CA THR A 40 8.16 -4.09 -8.96
C THR A 40 7.06 -4.48 -7.98
N SER A 41 6.12 -5.35 -8.36
CA SER A 41 5.10 -5.87 -7.45
C SER A 41 5.70 -6.60 -6.26
N LEU A 42 6.75 -7.41 -6.48
CA LEU A 42 7.48 -8.07 -5.38
C LEU A 42 8.09 -7.06 -4.42
N GLY A 43 8.68 -5.98 -4.93
CA GLY A 43 9.17 -4.87 -4.10
C GLY A 43 8.06 -4.25 -3.24
N ILE A 44 6.90 -3.98 -3.85
CA ILE A 44 5.72 -3.44 -3.13
C ILE A 44 5.29 -4.40 -2.02
N SER A 45 5.19 -5.71 -2.30
CA SER A 45 4.84 -6.71 -1.29
C SER A 45 5.81 -6.72 -0.11
N LEU A 46 7.12 -6.58 -0.36
CA LEU A 46 8.12 -6.46 0.70
C LEU A 46 7.94 -5.17 1.53
N GLY A 47 7.57 -4.05 0.89
CA GLY A 47 7.23 -2.81 1.61
C GLY A 47 6.01 -2.98 2.51
N VAL A 48 4.96 -3.63 2.00
CA VAL A 48 3.73 -3.89 2.76
C VAL A 48 4.02 -4.73 4.00
N LEU A 49 4.93 -5.71 3.92
CA LEU A 49 5.33 -6.51 5.07
C LEU A 49 5.92 -5.65 6.20
N VAL A 50 6.71 -4.61 5.88
CA VAL A 50 7.21 -3.65 6.88
C VAL A 50 6.04 -2.95 7.59
N HIS A 51 5.01 -2.56 6.83
CA HIS A 51 3.83 -1.93 7.40
C HIS A 51 3.04 -2.87 8.32
N VAL A 52 2.88 -4.12 7.89
CA VAL A 52 2.17 -5.14 8.67
C VAL A 52 2.93 -5.47 9.96
N THR A 53 4.25 -5.63 9.92
CA THR A 53 5.03 -6.02 11.11
C THR A 53 4.94 -4.99 12.22
N TYR A 54 5.20 -3.70 11.95
CA TYR A 54 5.08 -2.70 13.01
C TYR A 54 3.61 -2.50 13.44
N THR A 55 2.64 -2.69 12.53
CA THR A 55 1.21 -2.54 12.88
C THR A 55 0.79 -3.62 13.85
N LEU A 56 1.21 -4.87 13.65
CA LEU A 56 0.94 -5.97 14.60
C LEU A 56 1.53 -5.68 15.97
N VAL A 57 2.78 -5.18 16.03
CA VAL A 57 3.43 -4.77 17.28
C VAL A 57 2.68 -3.60 17.94
N ALA A 58 2.32 -2.58 17.16
CA ALA A 58 1.62 -1.39 17.65
C ALA A 58 0.20 -1.71 18.16
N VAL A 59 -0.55 -2.55 17.44
CA VAL A 59 -1.90 -2.98 17.87
C VAL A 59 -1.80 -3.77 19.18
N ALA A 60 -0.86 -4.71 19.28
CA ALA A 60 -0.65 -5.47 20.51
C ALA A 60 -0.32 -4.56 21.71
N PHE A 61 0.49 -3.52 21.51
CA PHE A 61 0.86 -2.59 22.59
C PHE A 61 -0.26 -1.59 22.93
N VAL A 62 -0.87 -0.95 21.93
CA VAL A 62 -1.84 0.13 22.13
C VAL A 62 -3.17 -0.39 22.69
N MET A 63 -3.56 -1.63 22.35
CA MET A 63 -4.79 -2.24 22.87
C MET A 63 -4.74 -2.46 24.39
N THR A 64 -3.55 -2.65 24.97
CA THR A 64 -3.36 -2.82 26.42
C THR A 64 -3.41 -1.50 27.18
N TYR A 65 -2.90 -0.40 26.61
CA TYR A 65 -2.69 0.85 27.34
C TYR A 65 -3.64 2.00 26.97
N THR A 66 -4.01 2.16 25.69
CA THR A 66 -4.83 3.32 25.25
C THR A 66 -5.66 3.01 24.00
N PRO A 67 -6.77 2.26 24.13
CA PRO A 67 -7.59 1.84 23.00
C PRO A 67 -8.26 3.00 22.24
N GLN A 68 -8.42 4.18 22.85
CA GLN A 68 -9.01 5.37 22.19
C GLN A 68 -8.16 5.89 21.01
N ILE A 69 -6.84 5.71 21.05
CA ILE A 69 -5.94 6.13 19.96
C ILE A 69 -6.24 5.36 18.67
N LEU A 70 -6.66 4.09 18.78
CA LEU A 70 -7.02 3.27 17.63
C LEU A 70 -8.22 3.85 16.86
N ASN A 71 -9.20 4.41 17.58
CA ASN A 71 -10.35 5.07 16.95
C ASN A 71 -9.95 6.34 16.19
N ILE A 72 -9.04 7.15 16.73
CA ILE A 72 -8.55 8.35 16.06
C ILE A 72 -7.81 7.99 14.77
N VAL A 73 -6.87 7.02 14.86
CA VAL A 73 -6.11 6.56 13.70
C VAL A 73 -7.02 5.95 12.64
N LYS A 74 -8.06 5.22 13.06
CA LYS A 74 -9.10 4.67 12.17
C LYS A 74 -9.78 5.78 11.36
N TYR A 75 -10.27 6.84 12.01
CA TYR A 75 -10.94 7.94 11.32
C TYR A 75 -10.00 8.72 10.40
N ILE A 76 -8.75 8.96 10.83
CA ILE A 76 -7.73 9.60 9.99
C ILE A 76 -7.47 8.75 8.74
N GLY A 77 -7.28 7.44 8.90
CA GLY A 77 -7.08 6.52 7.77
C GLY A 77 -8.27 6.51 6.81
N ALA A 78 -9.50 6.48 7.33
CA ALA A 78 -10.71 6.53 6.51
C ALA A 78 -10.81 7.84 5.70
N LEU A 79 -10.61 8.99 6.35
CA LEU A 79 -10.63 10.31 5.67
C LEU A 79 -9.54 10.40 4.60
N TYR A 80 -8.35 9.88 4.88
CA TYR A 80 -7.25 9.87 3.93
C TYR A 80 -7.54 9.00 2.70
N LEU A 81 -8.18 7.84 2.88
CA LEU A 81 -8.60 6.99 1.76
C LEU A 81 -9.63 7.68 0.87
N ILE A 82 -10.59 8.40 1.47
CA ILE A 82 -11.56 9.23 0.72
C ILE A 82 -10.82 10.31 -0.08
N TYR A 83 -9.87 11.01 0.54
CA TYR A 83 -9.07 12.04 -0.12
C TYR A 83 -8.26 11.48 -1.30
N ILE A 84 -7.56 10.35 -1.13
CA ILE A 84 -6.82 9.71 -2.22
C ILE A 84 -7.77 9.24 -3.33
N GLY A 85 -8.91 8.64 -2.98
CA GLY A 85 -9.94 8.26 -3.95
C GLY A 85 -10.36 9.45 -4.81
N TYR A 86 -10.64 10.59 -4.19
CA TYR A 86 -10.98 11.84 -4.89
C TYR A 86 -9.82 12.38 -5.76
N LYS A 87 -8.60 12.40 -5.24
CA LYS A 87 -7.41 12.90 -5.98
C LYS A 87 -7.12 12.07 -7.22
N THR A 88 -7.38 10.76 -7.17
CA THR A 88 -7.26 9.85 -8.31
C THR A 88 -8.20 10.22 -9.46
N PHE A 89 -9.43 10.64 -9.18
CA PHE A 89 -10.38 11.08 -10.21
C PHE A 89 -10.03 12.45 -10.82
N THR A 90 -9.17 13.24 -10.15
CA THR A 90 -8.85 14.62 -10.55
C THR A 90 -7.44 14.79 -11.11
N GLN A 91 -6.60 13.76 -11.03
CA GLN A 91 -5.22 13.82 -11.55
C GLN A 91 -5.18 13.76 -13.08
N LYS A 92 -4.46 14.71 -13.69
CA LYS A 92 -4.18 14.72 -15.13
C LYS A 92 -3.07 13.72 -15.47
N PRO A 93 -3.14 13.03 -16.62
CA PRO A 93 -2.08 12.14 -17.07
C PRO A 93 -0.79 12.92 -17.30
N VAL A 94 0.30 12.48 -16.68
CA VAL A 94 1.65 12.99 -16.94
C VAL A 94 2.23 12.15 -18.09
N LEU A 95 2.35 12.76 -19.27
CA LEU A 95 3.00 12.16 -20.44
C LEU A 95 4.49 12.50 -20.42
N ASP A 96 5.28 11.72 -19.67
CA ASP A 96 6.74 11.84 -19.75
C ASP A 96 7.28 10.94 -20.86
N ALA A 97 7.82 11.55 -21.91
CA ALA A 97 8.63 10.87 -22.92
C ALA A 97 10.02 10.57 -22.33
N VAL A 98 10.15 9.48 -21.57
CA VAL A 98 11.43 9.05 -20.99
C VAL A 98 12.14 8.12 -21.98
N ALA A 99 13.41 8.40 -22.28
CA ALA A 99 14.27 7.49 -23.03
C ALA A 99 14.33 6.12 -22.32
N LEU A 100 13.94 5.05 -23.03
CA LEU A 100 13.82 3.70 -22.48
C LEU A 100 15.20 3.05 -22.31
N ASN A 101 15.89 3.36 -21.22
CA ASN A 101 16.97 2.51 -20.74
C ASN A 101 16.39 1.31 -20.00
N ALA A 102 16.78 0.09 -20.39
CA ALA A 102 16.33 -1.11 -19.71
C ALA A 102 16.73 -1.06 -18.22
N ILE A 103 15.77 -1.24 -17.31
CA ILE A 103 16.04 -1.33 -15.88
C ILE A 103 16.22 -2.79 -15.46
N GLY A 104 17.17 -3.05 -14.55
CA GLY A 104 17.41 -4.38 -14.01
C GLY A 104 16.33 -4.82 -13.02
N SER A 105 16.16 -6.14 -12.83
CA SER A 105 15.18 -6.71 -11.90
C SER A 105 15.36 -6.22 -10.46
N PHE A 106 16.60 -6.07 -10.00
CA PHE A 106 16.87 -5.55 -8.65
C PHE A 106 16.46 -4.08 -8.48
N GLN A 107 16.64 -3.28 -9.53
CA GLN A 107 16.20 -1.88 -9.54
C GLN A 107 14.67 -1.78 -9.54
N ALA A 108 13.99 -2.67 -10.26
CA ALA A 108 12.54 -2.79 -10.23
C ALA A 108 12.00 -3.13 -8.83
N ILE A 109 12.65 -4.06 -8.11
CA ILE A 109 12.33 -4.39 -6.71
C ILE A 109 12.54 -3.17 -5.82
N LYS A 110 13.68 -2.47 -5.93
CA LYS A 110 13.95 -1.25 -5.15
C LYS A 110 12.88 -0.18 -5.37
N TYR A 111 12.49 0.06 -6.61
CA TYR A 111 11.42 1.01 -6.91
C TYR A 111 10.12 0.61 -6.23
N GLY A 112 9.68 -0.64 -6.37
CA GLY A 112 8.48 -1.12 -5.68
C GLY A 112 8.56 -0.98 -4.17
N PHE A 113 9.68 -1.38 -3.57
CA PHE A 113 9.89 -1.35 -2.12
C PHE A 113 9.84 0.07 -1.57
N PHE A 114 10.64 0.99 -2.11
CA PHE A 114 10.68 2.36 -1.60
C PHE A 114 9.41 3.14 -1.94
N THR A 115 8.76 2.87 -3.08
CA THR A 115 7.45 3.46 -3.38
C THR A 115 6.43 3.09 -2.33
N ASN A 116 6.37 1.83 -1.89
CA ASN A 116 5.40 1.40 -0.91
C ASN A 116 5.82 1.73 0.54
N ALA A 117 7.06 1.44 0.93
CA ALA A 117 7.56 1.63 2.30
C ALA A 117 7.49 3.10 2.78
N LEU A 118 7.63 4.05 1.85
CA LEU A 118 7.53 5.48 2.13
C LEU A 118 6.11 6.03 1.88
N ASN A 119 5.13 5.17 1.58
CA ASN A 119 3.79 5.58 1.22
C ASN A 119 2.93 5.79 2.46
N PRO A 120 2.58 7.04 2.82
CA PRO A 120 1.69 7.29 3.96
C PRO A 120 0.29 6.68 3.76
N LYS A 121 -0.15 6.46 2.51
CA LYS A 121 -1.40 5.74 2.20
C LYS A 121 -1.35 4.32 2.74
N THR A 122 -0.27 3.60 2.48
CA THR A 122 -0.11 2.21 2.88
C THR A 122 -0.07 2.10 4.39
N THR A 123 0.66 2.99 5.06
CA THR A 123 0.69 3.06 6.54
C THR A 123 -0.69 3.23 7.14
N LEU A 124 -1.44 4.25 6.71
CA LEU A 124 -2.75 4.56 7.26
C LEU A 124 -3.78 3.46 6.94
N PHE A 125 -3.69 2.87 5.75
CA PHE A 125 -4.54 1.75 5.35
C PHE A 125 -4.28 0.52 6.22
N VAL A 126 -3.03 0.06 6.33
CA VAL A 126 -2.69 -1.14 7.08
C VAL A 126 -3.08 -0.98 8.55
N ILE A 127 -2.78 0.16 9.19
CA ILE A 127 -3.16 0.38 10.59
C ILE A 127 -4.70 0.39 10.74
N SER A 128 -5.42 1.15 9.91
CA SER A 128 -6.88 1.25 10.02
C SER A 128 -7.62 -0.06 9.73
N THR A 129 -7.14 -0.85 8.75
CA THR A 129 -7.72 -2.14 8.39
C THR A 129 -7.43 -3.20 9.45
N TYR A 130 -6.18 -3.31 9.92
CA TYR A 130 -5.82 -4.31 10.93
C TYR A 130 -6.49 -4.05 12.27
N THR A 131 -6.61 -2.78 12.70
CA THR A 131 -7.32 -2.42 13.93
C THR A 131 -8.81 -2.77 13.93
N GLN A 132 -9.42 -2.93 12.75
CA GLN A 132 -10.85 -3.26 12.63
C GLN A 132 -11.12 -4.74 12.45
N ILE A 133 -10.21 -5.45 11.77
CA ILE A 133 -10.46 -6.83 11.33
C ILE A 133 -9.76 -7.84 12.22
N VAL A 134 -8.60 -7.50 12.77
CA VAL A 134 -7.84 -8.41 13.63
C VAL A 134 -8.34 -8.23 15.05
N SER A 135 -9.07 -9.23 15.55
CA SER A 135 -9.40 -9.33 16.96
C SER A 135 -8.30 -10.11 17.68
N LEU A 136 -7.77 -9.58 18.78
CA LEU A 136 -6.75 -10.26 19.63
C LEU A 136 -7.38 -11.35 20.54
N THR A 137 -8.49 -11.96 20.11
CA THR A 137 -9.23 -12.97 20.89
C THR A 137 -8.64 -14.34 20.66
#